data_AF-A0A3D5VSM3-F1
#
_entry.id   AF-A0A3D5VSM3-F1
#
_cell.length_a   1.000
_cell.length_b   1.000
_cell.length_c   1.000
_cell.angle_alpha   90.00
_cell.angle_beta   90.00
_cell.angle_gamma   90.00
#
_symmetry.space_group_name_H-M   'P 1'
#
loop_
_entity.id
_entity.type
_entity.pdbx_description
1 polymer ?
#
loop_
_entity_poly.entity_id
_entity_poly.type
_entity_poly.pdbx_seq_one_letter_code
_entity_poly.pdbx_strand_id
1 'polypeptide(L)'
;MLPWTGDRVSPWVQELQLLRELDVENPLPEDWKSRITWLSDTALAKDKLFLAGNHGELFISPDFVLLDTKEEREKISQADVYAATSNALAAERCDKQALGTKVTRAQPTPIWGQSIYVQSVLCPSNFRDFNDAVLRAALLRAANEQELNYAVDEVCSEEMYEVIRADILAWSQSGGDSLPEFLMSMACGRLRLQGTHIERLKSLKESGALPEYLVRLMNRIPQF
;
A
#
# COMPACT_ATOMS: atom_id res chain seq x y z
N MET A 1 -17.90 3.23 11.67
CA MET A 1 -16.91 4.24 11.21
C MET A 1 -15.72 4.18 12.15
N LEU A 2 -14.52 4.02 11.59
CA LEU A 2 -13.28 4.19 12.35
C LEU A 2 -13.26 5.62 12.97
N PRO A 3 -12.70 5.81 14.17
CA PRO A 3 -12.49 7.16 14.70
C PRO A 3 -11.46 7.87 13.82
N TRP A 4 -11.95 8.71 12.91
CA TRP A 4 -11.12 9.61 12.11
C TRP A 4 -10.52 10.66 13.05
N THR A 5 -9.26 10.46 13.44
CA THR A 5 -8.44 11.51 14.06
C THR A 5 -8.03 12.44 12.92
N GLY A 6 -8.72 13.58 12.76
CA GLY A 6 -8.64 14.49 11.61
C GLY A 6 -7.27 15.09 11.22
N ASP A 7 -6.17 14.58 11.78
CA ASP A 7 -4.79 14.97 11.50
C ASP A 7 -4.11 14.09 10.44
N ARG A 8 -4.71 12.95 10.08
CA ARG A 8 -4.10 12.01 9.13
C ARG A 8 -4.44 12.35 7.69
N VAL A 9 -3.41 12.71 6.92
CA VAL A 9 -3.51 12.92 5.47
C VAL A 9 -3.79 11.58 4.78
N SER A 10 -4.78 11.54 3.90
CA SER A 10 -5.12 10.31 3.18
C SER A 10 -3.99 9.90 2.22
N PRO A 11 -3.84 8.60 1.92
CA PRO A 11 -2.78 8.14 1.01
C PRO A 11 -2.95 8.70 -0.41
N TRP A 12 -4.19 9.00 -0.82
CA TRP A 12 -4.47 9.63 -2.11
C TRP A 12 -4.09 11.11 -2.15
N VAL A 13 -4.19 11.83 -1.01
CA VAL A 13 -3.71 13.21 -0.92
C VAL A 13 -2.19 13.26 -0.97
N GLN A 14 -1.50 12.33 -0.30
CA GLN A 14 -0.03 12.22 -0.39
C GLN A 14 0.43 11.86 -1.80
N GLU A 15 -0.24 10.90 -2.46
CA GLU A 15 0.00 10.57 -3.87
C GLU A 15 -0.17 11.81 -4.76
N LEU A 16 -1.28 12.55 -4.62
CA LEU A 16 -1.55 13.74 -5.41
C LEU A 16 -0.47 14.81 -5.21
N GLN A 17 -0.03 15.03 -3.97
CA GLN A 17 1.03 15.98 -3.67
C GLN A 17 2.35 15.56 -4.33
N LEU A 18 2.74 14.30 -4.17
CA LEU A 18 3.95 13.75 -4.77
C LEU A 18 3.94 13.87 -6.29
N LEU A 19 2.82 13.53 -6.94
CA LEU A 19 2.69 13.60 -8.40
C LEU A 19 2.76 15.04 -8.92
N ARG A 20 2.20 16.01 -8.18
CA ARG A 20 2.33 17.43 -8.53
C ARG A 20 3.76 17.92 -8.41
N GLU A 21 4.49 17.48 -7.37
CA GLU A 21 5.92 17.79 -7.22
C GLU A 21 6.71 17.23 -8.42
N LEU A 22 6.47 15.97 -8.80
CA LEU A 22 7.16 15.34 -9.93
C LEU A 22 6.82 15.99 -11.28
N ASP A 23 5.58 16.42 -11.52
CA ASP A 23 5.17 17.07 -12.77
C ASP A 23 5.81 18.46 -12.94
N VAL A 24 6.04 19.18 -11.84
CA VAL A 24 6.76 20.48 -11.86
C VAL A 24 8.24 20.30 -12.19
N GLU A 25 8.87 19.25 -11.67
CA GLU A 25 10.29 18.95 -11.93
C GLU A 25 10.52 18.51 -13.39
N ASN A 26 9.70 17.59 -13.88
CA ASN A 26 9.78 17.07 -15.23
C ASN A 26 8.40 16.56 -15.67
N PRO A 27 7.82 17.07 -16.78
CA PRO A 27 6.49 16.71 -17.22
C PRO A 27 6.25 15.20 -17.20
N LEU A 28 5.17 14.79 -16.53
CA LEU A 28 4.78 13.39 -16.45
C LEU A 28 4.09 12.93 -17.74
N PRO A 29 4.10 11.62 -18.03
CA PRO A 29 3.30 11.04 -19.13
C PRO A 29 1.80 11.34 -18.96
N GLU A 30 1.06 11.30 -20.07
CA GLU A 30 -0.37 11.66 -20.11
C GLU A 30 -1.23 10.79 -19.17
N ASP A 31 -0.89 9.52 -19.00
CA ASP A 31 -1.58 8.62 -18.07
C ASP A 31 -1.53 9.13 -16.62
N TRP A 32 -0.39 9.68 -16.21
CA TRP A 32 -0.19 10.22 -14.87
C TRP A 32 -0.82 11.60 -14.70
N LYS A 33 -0.89 12.41 -15.78
CA LYS A 33 -1.68 13.64 -15.77
C LYS A 33 -3.17 13.35 -15.61
N SER A 34 -3.65 12.32 -16.30
CA SER A 34 -5.01 11.80 -16.14
C SER A 34 -5.26 11.28 -14.72
N ARG A 35 -4.24 10.71 -14.07
CA ARG A 35 -4.30 10.32 -12.65
C ARG A 35 -4.39 11.53 -11.71
N ILE A 36 -3.60 12.58 -11.95
CA ILE A 36 -3.65 13.82 -11.16
C ILE A 36 -5.03 14.47 -11.27
N THR A 37 -5.58 14.59 -12.48
CA THR A 37 -6.92 15.16 -12.69
C THR A 37 -7.98 14.31 -12.00
N TRP A 38 -7.91 12.98 -12.14
CA TRP A 38 -8.80 12.05 -11.45
C TRP A 38 -8.75 12.19 -9.93
N LEU A 39 -7.56 12.27 -9.33
CA LEU A 39 -7.38 12.46 -7.88
C LEU A 39 -7.90 13.81 -7.39
N SER A 40 -7.86 14.84 -8.23
CA SER A 40 -8.30 16.18 -7.86
C SER A 40 -9.81 16.40 -7.99
N ASP A 41 -10.46 15.71 -8.93
CA ASP A 41 -11.88 15.93 -9.28
C ASP A 41 -12.81 14.87 -8.65
N THR A 42 -12.28 13.66 -8.40
CA THR A 42 -13.12 12.53 -7.99
C THR A 42 -13.33 12.49 -6.48
N ALA A 43 -14.56 12.72 -6.03
CA ALA A 43 -14.96 12.53 -4.64
C ALA A 43 -15.40 11.09 -4.31
N LEU A 44 -15.82 10.30 -5.31
CA LEU A 44 -16.34 8.94 -5.12
C LEU A 44 -16.03 8.06 -6.33
N ALA A 45 -15.34 6.94 -6.11
CA ALA A 45 -15.00 5.98 -7.16
C ALA A 45 -15.16 4.54 -6.68
N LYS A 46 -15.65 3.67 -7.57
CA LYS A 46 -15.73 2.22 -7.34
C LYS A 46 -14.46 1.49 -7.81
N ASP A 47 -13.95 1.89 -8.96
CA ASP A 47 -12.77 1.31 -9.61
C ASP A 47 -11.73 2.39 -9.91
N LYS A 48 -10.54 1.97 -10.37
CA LYS A 48 -9.36 2.82 -10.57
C LYS A 48 -8.87 3.49 -9.28
N LEU A 49 -9.14 2.89 -8.12
CA LEU A 49 -8.65 3.39 -6.82
C LEU A 49 -7.14 3.22 -6.70
N PHE A 50 -6.62 2.12 -7.22
CA PHE A 50 -5.21 1.75 -7.20
C PHE A 50 -4.52 2.02 -8.54
N LEU A 51 -3.20 2.12 -8.50
CA LEU A 51 -2.36 2.24 -9.67
C LEU A 51 -2.42 0.96 -10.51
N ALA A 52 -2.45 1.14 -11.83
CA ALA A 52 -2.39 0.03 -12.78
C ALA A 52 -1.02 -0.68 -12.68
N GLY A 53 -1.07 -2.01 -12.72
CA GLY A 53 0.10 -2.87 -12.80
C GLY A 53 0.66 -2.96 -14.22
N ASN A 54 1.43 -4.01 -14.48
CA ASN A 54 1.99 -4.28 -15.79
C ASN A 54 0.90 -4.68 -16.80
N HIS A 55 -0.13 -5.39 -16.33
CA HIS A 55 -1.28 -5.82 -17.16
C HIS A 55 -2.46 -4.82 -17.18
N GLY A 56 -2.29 -3.62 -16.61
CA GLY A 56 -3.35 -2.63 -16.49
C GLY A 56 -4.05 -2.65 -15.14
N GLU A 57 -5.36 -2.43 -15.14
CA GLU A 57 -6.14 -2.29 -13.89
C GLU A 57 -6.10 -3.56 -13.03
N LEU A 58 -6.10 -3.38 -11.71
CA LEU A 58 -6.04 -4.48 -10.76
C LEU A 58 -7.42 -5.09 -10.56
N PHE A 59 -7.51 -6.42 -10.71
CA PHE A 59 -8.73 -7.19 -10.51
C PHE A 59 -8.50 -8.28 -9.45
N ILE A 60 -9.59 -8.72 -8.80
CA ILE A 60 -9.54 -9.87 -7.89
C ILE A 60 -9.30 -11.16 -8.66
N SER A 61 -8.47 -12.07 -8.13
CA SER A 61 -8.31 -13.41 -8.69
C SER A 61 -9.52 -14.32 -8.39
N PRO A 62 -9.67 -15.46 -9.08
CA PRO A 62 -10.71 -16.45 -8.73
C PRO A 62 -10.60 -16.95 -7.29
N ASP A 63 -9.39 -17.14 -6.77
CA ASP A 63 -9.15 -17.71 -5.43
C ASP A 63 -8.95 -16.63 -4.35
N PHE A 64 -9.63 -15.49 -4.50
CA PHE A 64 -9.48 -14.35 -3.59
C PHE A 64 -9.88 -14.71 -2.15
N VAL A 65 -9.04 -14.31 -1.19
CA VAL A 65 -9.14 -14.81 0.19
C VAL A 65 -10.25 -14.13 1.01
N LEU A 66 -10.55 -12.85 0.77
CA LEU A 66 -11.40 -12.06 1.68
C LEU A 66 -12.89 -12.02 1.30
N LEU A 67 -13.24 -12.33 0.05
CA LEU A 67 -14.60 -12.20 -0.48
C LEU A 67 -14.96 -13.45 -1.26
N ASP A 68 -16.23 -13.86 -1.21
CA ASP A 68 -16.71 -14.99 -2.01
C ASP A 68 -16.79 -14.60 -3.48
N THR A 69 -15.96 -15.24 -4.29
CA THR A 69 -15.84 -14.99 -5.73
C THR A 69 -16.69 -15.94 -6.57
N LYS A 70 -17.38 -16.91 -5.95
CA LYS A 70 -18.04 -18.02 -6.67
C LYS A 70 -19.23 -17.59 -7.52
N GLU A 71 -20.04 -16.64 -7.06
CA GLU A 71 -21.28 -16.28 -7.78
C GLU A 71 -21.32 -14.84 -8.32
N GLU A 72 -20.41 -13.94 -7.92
CA GLU A 72 -20.52 -12.51 -8.28
C GLU A 72 -19.18 -11.78 -8.46
N ARG A 73 -18.12 -12.47 -8.90
CA ARG A 73 -16.78 -11.88 -9.07
C ARG A 73 -16.77 -10.55 -9.85
N GLU A 74 -17.53 -10.47 -10.94
CA GLU A 74 -17.57 -9.29 -11.80
C GLU A 74 -18.23 -8.06 -11.15
N LYS A 75 -18.99 -8.25 -10.07
CA LYS A 75 -19.64 -7.16 -9.32
C LYS A 75 -18.74 -6.58 -8.23
N ILE A 76 -17.68 -7.30 -7.84
CA ILE A 76 -16.78 -6.89 -6.76
C ILE A 76 -15.83 -5.82 -7.32
N SER A 77 -16.01 -4.59 -6.85
CA SER A 77 -15.19 -3.44 -7.23
C SER A 77 -13.92 -3.34 -6.39
N GLN A 78 -12.95 -2.53 -6.84
CA GLN A 78 -11.78 -2.21 -6.03
C GLN A 78 -12.16 -1.55 -4.69
N ALA A 79 -13.26 -0.78 -4.67
CA ALA A 79 -13.78 -0.15 -3.46
C ALA A 79 -14.28 -1.18 -2.43
N ASP A 80 -14.89 -2.28 -2.88
CA ASP A 80 -15.35 -3.36 -1.99
C ASP A 80 -14.16 -4.07 -1.34
N VAL A 81 -13.11 -4.36 -2.13
CA VAL A 81 -11.85 -4.92 -1.62
C VAL A 81 -11.19 -3.98 -0.62
N TYR A 82 -11.13 -2.68 -0.94
CA TYR A 82 -10.58 -1.68 -0.04
C TYR A 82 -11.38 -1.57 1.27
N ALA A 83 -12.71 -1.57 1.18
CA ALA A 83 -13.59 -1.52 2.34
C ALA A 83 -13.46 -2.76 3.23
N ALA A 84 -13.43 -3.96 2.63
CA ALA A 84 -13.21 -5.22 3.34
C ALA A 84 -11.85 -5.24 4.05
N THR A 85 -10.79 -4.84 3.35
CA THR A 85 -9.42 -4.78 3.90
C THR A 85 -9.33 -3.75 5.04
N SER A 86 -9.92 -2.57 4.86
CA SER A 86 -9.97 -1.52 5.88
C SER A 86 -10.73 -1.99 7.13
N ASN A 87 -11.82 -2.73 6.95
CA ASN A 87 -12.60 -3.31 8.04
C ASN A 87 -11.83 -4.43 8.76
N ALA A 88 -11.11 -5.29 8.02
CA ALA A 88 -10.26 -6.31 8.62
C ALA A 88 -9.17 -5.69 9.49
N LEU A 89 -8.45 -4.69 8.97
CA LEU A 89 -7.46 -3.94 9.76
C LEU A 89 -8.10 -3.20 10.94
N ALA A 90 -9.29 -2.63 10.77
CA ALA A 90 -10.03 -1.99 11.86
C ALA A 90 -10.37 -2.99 12.98
N ALA A 91 -10.80 -4.19 12.62
CA ALA A 91 -11.11 -5.25 13.56
C ALA A 91 -9.86 -5.69 14.33
N GLU A 92 -8.75 -5.93 13.64
CA GLU A 92 -7.49 -6.31 14.29
C GLU A 92 -6.96 -5.19 15.22
N ARG A 93 -7.07 -3.93 14.81
CA ARG A 93 -6.67 -2.79 15.65
C ARG A 93 -7.46 -2.67 16.96
N CYS A 94 -8.68 -3.19 16.96
CA CYS A 94 -9.59 -3.21 18.09
C CYS A 94 -9.66 -4.59 18.78
N ASP A 95 -8.71 -5.49 18.51
CA ASP A 95 -8.69 -6.86 19.06
C ASP A 95 -10.00 -7.63 18.83
N LYS A 96 -10.59 -7.46 17.65
CA LYS A 96 -11.83 -8.10 17.20
C LYS A 96 -13.03 -7.80 18.12
N GLN A 97 -12.95 -6.74 18.93
CA GLN A 97 -14.06 -6.32 19.79
C GLN A 97 -15.23 -5.80 18.96
N ALA A 98 -16.44 -6.23 19.31
CA ALA A 98 -17.65 -5.77 18.64
C ALA A 98 -17.94 -4.29 18.94
N LEU A 99 -18.59 -3.62 17.98
CA LEU A 99 -19.04 -2.24 18.11
C LEU A 99 -20.00 -2.13 19.32
N GLY A 100 -19.59 -1.41 20.37
CA GLY A 100 -20.36 -1.26 21.61
C GLY A 100 -19.87 -2.07 22.81
N THR A 101 -18.79 -2.83 22.68
CA THR A 101 -18.12 -3.48 23.82
C THR A 101 -17.69 -2.43 24.84
N LYS A 102 -18.15 -2.55 26.09
CA LYS A 102 -17.79 -1.61 27.16
C LYS A 102 -16.32 -1.79 27.51
N VAL A 103 -15.49 -0.84 27.11
CA VAL A 103 -14.09 -0.77 27.53
C VAL A 103 -14.06 -0.55 29.04
N THR A 104 -13.54 -1.53 29.78
CA THR A 104 -13.38 -1.44 31.24
C THR A 104 -11.89 -1.27 31.56
N ARG A 105 -11.56 -0.49 32.60
CA ARG A 105 -10.17 -0.26 33.03
C ARG A 105 -9.37 -1.54 33.30
N ALA A 106 -10.04 -2.65 33.62
CA ALA A 106 -9.43 -3.94 33.91
C ALA A 106 -9.05 -4.75 32.64
N GLN A 107 -9.67 -4.43 31.50
CA GLN A 107 -9.34 -4.99 30.19
C GLN A 107 -9.13 -3.80 29.24
N PRO A 108 -7.98 -3.11 29.32
CA PRO A 108 -7.63 -2.18 28.26
C PRO A 108 -7.68 -2.97 26.95
N THR A 109 -8.45 -2.47 25.98
CA THR A 109 -8.40 -2.98 24.60
C THR A 109 -6.91 -3.13 24.26
N PRO A 110 -6.40 -4.28 23.79
CA PRO A 110 -5.03 -4.32 23.33
C PRO A 110 -5.00 -3.39 22.13
N ILE A 111 -4.43 -2.23 22.38
CA ILE A 111 -4.28 -1.22 21.35
C ILE A 111 -3.21 -1.84 20.45
N TRP A 112 -3.53 -2.18 19.21
CA TRP A 112 -2.52 -2.08 18.15
C TRP A 112 -2.08 -0.63 18.14
N GLY A 113 -1.12 -0.37 19.01
CA GLY A 113 -0.97 0.90 19.68
C GLY A 113 0.51 1.13 19.80
N GLN A 114 0.93 2.24 19.22
CA GLN A 114 2.29 2.65 19.38
C GLN A 114 2.45 3.30 20.75
N SER A 115 3.39 2.78 21.53
CA SER A 115 3.99 3.51 22.62
C SER A 115 5.46 3.74 22.30
N ILE A 116 6.15 4.57 23.08
CA ILE A 116 7.61 4.71 23.02
C ILE A 116 8.35 3.37 23.22
N TYR A 117 7.66 2.33 23.72
CA TYR A 117 8.22 1.01 24.01
C TYR A 117 7.76 -0.11 23.06
N VAL A 118 6.68 0.11 22.31
CA VAL A 118 6.07 -0.92 21.47
C VAL A 118 5.61 -0.28 20.17
N GLN A 119 6.11 -0.78 19.05
CA GLN A 119 5.62 -0.44 17.72
C GLN A 119 5.09 -1.70 17.06
N SER A 120 3.83 -1.67 16.65
CA SER A 120 3.20 -2.74 15.88
C SER A 120 3.35 -2.43 14.40
N VAL A 121 3.98 -3.35 13.66
CA VAL A 121 4.06 -3.35 12.20
C VAL A 121 3.20 -4.48 11.65
N LEU A 122 2.68 -4.32 10.43
CA LEU A 122 2.05 -5.43 9.72
C LEU A 122 3.10 -6.50 9.43
N CYS A 123 2.75 -7.78 9.55
CA CYS A 123 3.69 -8.83 9.20
C CYS A 123 3.99 -8.78 7.69
N PRO A 124 5.28 -8.75 7.25
CA PRO A 124 5.65 -8.80 5.84
C PRO A 124 5.10 -10.02 5.11
N SER A 125 4.83 -11.12 5.83
CA SER A 125 4.20 -12.33 5.26
C SER A 125 2.84 -12.04 4.62
N ASN A 126 2.08 -11.03 5.09
CA ASN A 126 0.83 -10.62 4.44
C ASN A 126 1.07 -10.19 2.98
N PHE A 127 2.21 -9.53 2.71
CA PHE A 127 2.56 -9.15 1.35
C PHE A 127 3.20 -10.30 0.57
N ARG A 128 3.90 -11.20 1.25
CA ARG A 128 4.52 -12.38 0.61
C ARG A 128 3.49 -13.41 0.18
N ASP A 129 2.56 -13.75 1.06
CA ASP A 129 1.68 -14.91 0.90
C ASP A 129 0.42 -14.57 0.08
N PHE A 130 -0.10 -13.35 0.20
CA PHE A 130 -1.21 -12.90 -0.64
C PHE A 130 -0.70 -12.44 -1.99
N ASN A 131 -0.94 -13.22 -3.05
CA ASN A 131 -0.46 -12.93 -4.41
C ASN A 131 -1.35 -11.95 -5.19
N ASP A 132 -2.54 -11.62 -4.68
CA ASP A 132 -3.45 -10.68 -5.33
C ASP A 132 -2.93 -9.24 -5.25
N ALA A 133 -2.58 -8.65 -6.40
CA ALA A 133 -2.11 -7.28 -6.48
C ALA A 133 -3.13 -6.28 -5.93
N VAL A 134 -4.44 -6.49 -6.16
CA VAL A 134 -5.50 -5.63 -5.63
C VAL A 134 -5.59 -5.69 -4.10
N LEU A 135 -5.32 -6.85 -3.49
CA LEU A 135 -5.28 -6.99 -2.03
C LEU A 135 -4.04 -6.33 -1.44
N ARG A 136 -2.87 -6.55 -2.04
CA ARG A 136 -1.62 -5.88 -1.64
C ARG A 136 -1.77 -4.35 -1.72
N ALA A 137 -2.34 -3.84 -2.80
CA ALA A 137 -2.65 -2.43 -2.99
C ALA A 137 -3.62 -1.89 -1.93
N ALA A 138 -4.73 -2.61 -1.69
CA ALA A 138 -5.69 -2.26 -0.66
C ALA A 138 -5.05 -2.21 0.74
N LEU A 139 -4.19 -3.18 1.05
CA LEU A 139 -3.48 -3.26 2.32
C LEU A 139 -2.52 -2.08 2.50
N LEU A 140 -1.72 -1.75 1.47
CA LEU A 140 -0.84 -0.58 1.47
C LEU A 140 -1.60 0.74 1.68
N ARG A 141 -2.76 0.90 1.04
CA ARG A 141 -3.58 2.12 1.18
C ARG A 141 -4.29 2.20 2.53
N ALA A 142 -4.79 1.07 3.06
CA ALA A 142 -5.55 1.04 4.31
C ALA A 142 -4.68 1.03 5.59
N ALA A 143 -3.42 0.61 5.47
CA ALA A 143 -2.47 0.60 6.58
C ALA A 143 -2.03 2.02 6.98
N ASN A 144 -1.74 2.19 8.26
CA ASN A 144 -1.12 3.42 8.76
C ASN A 144 0.38 3.42 8.41
N GLU A 145 0.98 4.59 8.21
CA GLU A 145 2.43 4.75 7.94
C GLU A 145 3.33 4.12 9.01
N GLN A 146 2.77 4.00 10.21
CA GLN A 146 3.40 3.42 11.38
C GLN A 146 3.36 1.89 11.36
N GLU A 147 2.31 1.33 10.78
CA GLU A 147 2.16 -0.11 10.56
C GLU A 147 3.02 -0.60 9.38
N LEU A 148 3.44 0.32 8.51
CA LEU A 148 4.34 0.07 7.36
C LEU A 148 5.78 0.57 7.61
N ASN A 149 6.11 0.91 8.86
CA ASN A 149 7.44 1.38 9.24
C ASN A 149 8.36 0.20 9.58
N TYR A 150 8.85 -0.51 8.57
CA TYR A 150 9.77 -1.63 8.77
C TYR A 150 11.20 -1.21 9.09
N ALA A 151 11.54 0.08 8.99
CA ALA A 151 12.89 0.56 9.34
C ALA A 151 13.29 0.27 10.80
N VAL A 152 12.32 0.01 11.67
CA VAL A 152 12.51 -0.20 13.11
C VAL A 152 12.88 -1.64 13.47
N ASP A 153 12.78 -2.58 12.53
CA ASP A 153 13.12 -3.99 12.73
C ASP A 153 13.83 -4.53 11.48
N GLU A 154 15.10 -4.92 11.61
CA GLU A 154 15.94 -5.35 10.49
C GLU A 154 15.37 -6.59 9.79
N VAL A 155 14.84 -7.55 10.56
CA VAL A 155 14.29 -8.80 10.02
C VAL A 155 13.07 -8.49 9.16
N CYS A 156 12.10 -7.75 9.70
CA CYS A 156 10.91 -7.36 8.94
C CYS A 156 11.28 -6.48 7.73
N SER A 157 12.31 -5.63 7.86
CA SER A 157 12.79 -4.83 6.73
C SER A 157 13.39 -5.67 5.61
N GLU A 158 14.17 -6.71 5.92
CA GLU A 158 14.73 -7.63 4.92
C GLU A 158 13.61 -8.46 4.27
N GLU A 159 12.64 -8.92 5.06
CA GLU A 159 11.49 -9.66 4.53
C GLU A 159 10.66 -8.84 3.54
N MET A 160 10.38 -7.58 3.88
CA MET A 160 9.65 -6.66 3.00
C MET A 160 10.51 -6.24 1.79
N TYR A 161 11.83 -6.09 1.97
CA TYR A 161 12.76 -5.90 0.88
C TYR A 161 12.68 -7.04 -0.15
N GLU A 162 12.71 -8.30 0.30
CA GLU A 162 12.64 -9.45 -0.60
C GLU A 162 11.32 -9.53 -1.37
N VAL A 163 10.20 -9.14 -0.74
CA VAL A 163 8.90 -9.04 -1.44
C VAL A 163 8.95 -8.00 -2.57
N ILE A 164 9.46 -6.80 -2.30
CA ILE A 164 9.53 -5.73 -3.31
C ILE A 164 10.56 -6.07 -4.39
N ARG A 165 11.70 -6.67 -4.01
CA ARG A 165 12.71 -7.16 -4.94
C ARG A 165 12.11 -8.22 -5.88
N ALA A 166 11.32 -9.16 -5.37
CA ALA A 166 10.66 -10.16 -6.20
C ALA A 166 9.75 -9.52 -7.24
N ASP A 167 8.94 -8.51 -6.86
CA ASP A 167 8.08 -7.77 -7.78
C ASP A 167 8.89 -7.00 -8.85
N ILE A 168 10.02 -6.38 -8.48
CA ILE A 168 10.93 -5.72 -9.44
C ILE A 168 11.50 -6.73 -10.46
N LEU A 169 11.97 -7.89 -9.99
CA LEU A 169 12.56 -8.90 -10.86
C LEU A 169 11.51 -9.58 -11.76
N ALA A 170 10.28 -9.73 -11.27
CA ALA A 170 9.16 -10.28 -12.02
C ALA A 170 8.62 -9.32 -13.09
N TRP A 171 8.87 -8.01 -12.96
CA TRP A 171 8.34 -7.00 -13.88
C TRP A 171 8.67 -7.27 -15.36
N SER A 172 9.91 -7.70 -15.65
CA SER A 172 10.35 -8.01 -17.01
C SER A 172 9.68 -9.26 -17.61
N GLN A 173 9.09 -10.11 -16.77
CA GLN A 173 8.42 -11.35 -17.14
C GLN A 173 6.89 -11.21 -17.12
N SER A 174 6.39 -9.98 -17.29
CA SER A 174 4.97 -9.67 -17.15
C SER A 174 4.43 -10.08 -15.78
N GLY A 175 5.16 -9.77 -14.71
CA GLY A 175 4.71 -9.97 -13.32
C GLY A 175 4.78 -8.66 -12.52
N GLY A 176 4.63 -8.77 -11.20
CA GLY A 176 4.84 -7.65 -10.29
C GLY A 176 3.77 -6.56 -10.37
N ASP A 177 2.51 -6.92 -10.59
CA ASP A 177 1.41 -5.94 -10.74
C ASP A 177 1.20 -5.04 -9.50
N SER A 178 1.67 -5.46 -8.32
CA SER A 178 1.67 -4.63 -7.10
C SER A 178 2.83 -3.63 -7.01
N LEU A 179 3.84 -3.72 -7.87
CA LEU A 179 5.04 -2.89 -7.83
C LEU A 179 4.76 -1.38 -7.83
N PRO A 180 3.85 -0.84 -8.68
CA PRO A 180 3.56 0.59 -8.69
C PRO A 180 3.02 1.09 -7.34
N GLU A 181 2.20 0.30 -6.66
CA GLU A 181 1.66 0.63 -5.34
C GLU A 181 2.72 0.55 -4.22
N PHE A 182 3.63 -0.43 -4.29
CA PHE A 182 4.78 -0.49 -3.39
C PHE A 182 5.67 0.74 -3.54
N LEU A 183 6.08 1.06 -4.77
CA LEU A 183 6.96 2.19 -5.05
C LEU A 183 6.30 3.53 -4.73
N MET A 184 5.00 3.69 -5.00
CA MET A 184 4.24 4.86 -4.60
C MET A 184 4.20 5.01 -3.06
N SER A 185 3.93 3.92 -2.35
CA SER A 185 3.90 3.93 -0.88
C SER A 185 5.26 4.26 -0.28
N MET A 186 6.36 3.78 -0.87
CA MET A 186 7.72 4.14 -0.46
C MET A 186 8.07 5.59 -0.79
N ALA A 187 7.72 6.06 -1.99
CA ALA A 187 8.00 7.42 -2.43
C ALA A 187 7.24 8.48 -1.60
N CYS A 188 6.02 8.16 -1.15
CA CYS A 188 5.27 8.98 -0.20
C CYS A 188 5.80 8.88 1.25
N GLY A 189 6.79 8.02 1.52
CA GLY A 189 7.33 7.79 2.87
C GLY A 189 6.42 6.98 3.79
N ARG A 190 5.36 6.35 3.27
CA ARG A 190 4.42 5.55 4.06
C ARG A 190 5.01 4.17 4.37
N LEU A 191 5.55 3.49 3.36
CA LEU A 191 6.30 2.24 3.53
C LEU A 191 7.78 2.57 3.69
N ARG A 192 8.37 2.20 4.82
CA ARG A 192 9.75 2.54 5.17
C ARG A 192 10.55 1.28 5.44
N LEU A 193 11.72 1.19 4.82
CA LEU A 193 12.70 0.14 5.05
C LEU A 193 13.95 0.77 5.66
N GLN A 194 14.86 -0.05 6.19
CA GLN A 194 16.19 0.42 6.57
C GLN A 194 16.96 0.95 5.35
N GLY A 195 17.81 1.95 5.56
CA GLY A 195 18.57 2.60 4.49
C GLY A 195 19.38 1.63 3.63
N THR A 196 20.01 0.62 4.24
CA THR A 196 20.76 -0.45 3.54
C THR A 196 19.88 -1.21 2.54
N HIS A 197 18.63 -1.51 2.90
CA HIS A 197 17.68 -2.19 2.03
C HIS A 197 17.13 -1.26 0.93
N ILE A 198 16.96 0.03 1.22
CA ILE A 198 16.59 1.04 0.21
C ILE A 198 17.70 1.16 -0.84
N GLU A 199 18.97 1.21 -0.43
CA GLU A 199 20.12 1.26 -1.34
C GLU A 199 20.18 0.01 -2.23
N ARG A 200 20.01 -1.18 -1.64
CA ARG A 200 19.90 -2.45 -2.38
C ARG A 200 18.73 -2.48 -3.37
N LEU A 201 17.59 -1.85 -3.06
CA LEU A 201 16.48 -1.72 -4.03
C LEU A 201 16.85 -0.76 -5.16
N LYS A 202 17.45 0.39 -4.83
CA LYS A 202 17.83 1.40 -5.82
C LYS A 202 18.88 0.87 -6.80
N SER A 203 19.78 -0.02 -6.40
CA SER A 203 20.74 -0.65 -7.32
C SER A 203 20.09 -1.58 -8.34
N LEU A 204 18.87 -2.07 -8.10
CA LEU A 204 18.16 -2.94 -9.05
C LEU A 204 17.67 -2.19 -10.30
N LYS A 205 17.68 -0.85 -10.30
CA LYS A 205 17.33 -0.03 -11.48
C LYS A 205 18.15 -0.41 -12.71
N GLU A 206 19.39 -0.82 -12.51
CA GLU A 206 20.33 -1.18 -13.59
C GLU A 206 20.04 -2.57 -14.17
N SER A 207 19.29 -3.41 -13.43
CA SER A 207 19.06 -4.81 -13.77
C SER A 207 17.75 -5.08 -14.52
N GLY A 208 16.82 -4.12 -14.56
CA GLY A 208 15.47 -4.33 -15.09
C GLY A 208 15.01 -3.25 -16.06
N ALA A 209 14.22 -3.66 -17.07
CA ALA A 209 13.49 -2.78 -17.99
C ALA A 209 12.28 -2.11 -17.30
N LEU A 210 12.52 -1.46 -16.15
CA LEU A 210 11.48 -0.71 -15.46
C LEU A 210 11.10 0.52 -16.29
N PRO A 211 9.81 0.80 -16.49
CA PRO A 211 9.35 2.04 -17.08
C PRO A 211 9.90 3.26 -16.35
N GLU A 212 10.14 4.34 -17.10
CA GLU A 212 10.73 5.57 -16.59
C GLU A 212 9.99 6.10 -15.35
N TYR A 213 8.66 6.01 -15.33
CA TYR A 213 7.86 6.49 -14.20
C TYR A 213 8.13 5.72 -12.89
N LEU A 214 8.35 4.40 -12.95
CA LEU A 214 8.72 3.61 -11.76
C LEU A 214 10.12 3.97 -11.27
N VAL A 215 11.05 4.22 -12.20
CA VAL A 215 12.39 4.70 -11.86
C VAL A 215 12.33 6.06 -11.17
N ARG A 216 11.45 6.97 -11.63
CA ARG A 216 11.21 8.27 -10.98
C ARG A 216 10.67 8.10 -9.56
N LEU A 217 9.69 7.22 -9.34
CA LEU A 217 9.20 6.90 -7.98
C LEU A 217 10.34 6.36 -7.10
N MET A 218 11.14 5.42 -7.61
CA MET A 218 12.29 4.88 -6.87
C MET A 218 13.35 5.93 -6.53
N ASN A 219 13.54 6.95 -7.38
CA ASN A 219 14.45 8.06 -7.09
C ASN A 219 13.94 8.95 -5.96
N ARG A 220 12.61 9.07 -5.83
CA ARG A 220 11.97 9.92 -4.83
C ARG A 220 11.82 9.27 -3.46
N ILE A 221 12.13 7.98 -3.33
CA ILE A 221 12.12 7.26 -2.04
C ILE A 221 13.09 7.96 -1.05
N PRO A 222 12.57 8.52 0.06
CA PRO A 222 13.37 9.18 1.08
C PRO A 222 14.28 8.18 1.81
N GLN A 223 15.41 8.67 2.32
CA GLN A 223 16.28 7.93 3.24
C GLN A 223 15.82 8.21 4.68
N PHE A 224 15.84 7.19 5.53
CA PHE A 224 15.42 7.25 6.93
C PHE A 224 16.53 6.81 7.87
#